data_AF-A0A502FCD5-F1
#
_entry.id   AF-A0A502FCD5-F1
#
_cell.length_a   1.000
_cell.length_b   1.000
_cell.length_c   1.000
_cell.angle_alpha   90.00
_cell.angle_beta   90.00
_cell.angle_gamma   90.00
#
_symmetry.space_group_name_H-M   'P 1'
#
loop_
_entity.id
_entity.type
_entity.pdbx_description
1 polymer ?
#
loop_
_entity_poly.entity_id
_entity_poly.type
_entity_poly.pdbx_seq_one_letter_code
_entity_poly.pdbx_strand_id
1 'polypeptide(L)'
;MRILRTLGLLILATTVVAFTPEPSCADSWALPTTASYSSCGGHARLVVTPRDLSSQLGYFVDKVGNVEPAGQKNGGTRAAKARLERLIDRRWRVMWERQIPNDAAPVSAIVRDDGAYAVTFDDWHGLGYGRNAAVIYSATGTLVRRLSLSDIVPETYIEALPHSVSSIQWRGEPRFSTDGQRVLVPNAIPSDDFAAKTAHVDFAVDVADGRVSAIDPAAWEAALATGRTVLAAQTAEEAATKSAFFAPLLGPRVNGEREWHDYLREAVSRLKRDKHTPSTTVLRAPDAEDYAVSETWVRDAVSESHADNVALASLSPTNLVAVLAKVTSKLPVRSLSKTTVFIALSDQYWPGAVAAMRKTGARLVQLDPTKPILQRPERIGRRYPASNEREF
;
A
#
# COMPACT_ATOMS: atom_id res chain seq x y z
N MET A 1 60.10 -1.09 -34.27
CA MET A 1 59.66 0.32 -34.41
C MET A 1 58.15 0.31 -34.60
N ARG A 2 57.40 1.14 -33.85
CA ARG A 2 55.92 1.26 -33.81
C ARG A 2 55.15 0.04 -33.23
N ILE A 3 54.03 0.12 -32.48
CA ILE A 3 53.32 1.10 -31.60
C ILE A 3 51.79 0.96 -31.76
N LEU A 4 51.04 1.04 -30.64
CA LEU A 4 49.56 1.12 -30.48
C LEU A 4 48.77 -0.17 -30.84
N ARG A 5 47.86 -0.73 -30.00
CA ARG A 5 46.54 -0.25 -29.48
C ARG A 5 45.62 0.16 -30.66
N THR A 6 44.31 -0.10 -30.78
CA THR A 6 43.14 -0.15 -29.87
C THR A 6 42.03 -0.99 -30.56
N LEU A 7 40.87 -1.36 -30.00
CA LEU A 7 40.20 -1.12 -28.70
C LEU A 7 39.31 -2.35 -28.37
N GLY A 8 39.05 -2.66 -27.10
CA GLY A 8 38.05 -3.67 -26.70
C GLY A 8 36.87 -2.99 -25.99
N LEU A 9 35.76 -2.79 -26.69
CA LEU A 9 34.56 -2.15 -26.13
C LEU A 9 33.75 -3.18 -25.32
N LEU A 10 33.99 -3.30 -24.01
CA LEU A 10 33.12 -4.08 -23.14
C LEU A 10 31.96 -3.20 -22.67
N ILE A 11 30.77 -3.44 -23.21
CA ILE A 11 29.53 -2.80 -22.74
C ILE A 11 29.19 -3.42 -21.39
N LEU A 12 29.44 -2.66 -20.31
CA LEU A 12 29.06 -3.07 -18.97
C LEU A 12 27.54 -2.90 -18.83
N ALA A 13 26.79 -3.99 -19.05
CA ALA A 13 25.35 -4.02 -18.83
C ALA A 13 25.05 -3.81 -17.34
N THR A 14 24.63 -2.61 -16.98
CA THR A 14 24.28 -2.25 -15.60
C THR A 14 22.94 -2.89 -15.25
N THR A 15 22.96 -4.11 -14.72
CA THR A 15 21.73 -4.78 -14.25
C THR A 15 21.21 -4.07 -13.01
N VAL A 16 20.36 -3.05 -13.24
CA VAL A 16 19.56 -2.43 -12.18
C VAL A 16 18.58 -3.49 -11.70
N VAL A 17 18.92 -4.16 -10.59
CA VAL A 17 17.97 -4.97 -9.85
C VAL A 17 16.95 -4.00 -9.26
N ALA A 18 15.84 -3.85 -9.97
CA ALA A 18 14.73 -3.05 -9.50
C ALA A 18 14.23 -3.67 -8.19
N PHE A 19 14.37 -2.92 -7.10
CA PHE A 19 13.56 -3.16 -5.92
C PHE A 19 12.11 -3.08 -6.38
N THR A 20 11.38 -4.19 -6.32
CA THR A 20 9.95 -4.10 -6.06
C THR A 20 9.85 -3.59 -4.63
N PRO A 21 9.44 -2.33 -4.36
CA PRO A 21 8.98 -2.01 -3.02
C PRO A 21 7.89 -3.02 -2.65
N GLU A 22 7.76 -3.36 -1.37
CA GLU A 22 6.49 -3.92 -0.89
C GLU A 22 5.41 -2.98 -1.44
N PRO A 23 4.47 -3.47 -2.27
CA PRO A 23 3.57 -2.59 -2.99
C PRO A 23 2.81 -1.81 -1.93
N SER A 24 3.06 -0.49 -1.86
CA SER A 24 2.20 0.35 -1.07
C SER A 24 0.84 0.24 -1.71
N CYS A 25 -0.11 -0.41 -1.03
CA CYS A 25 -1.52 -0.42 -1.38
C CYS A 25 -2.10 0.98 -1.12
N ALA A 26 -1.52 1.97 -1.77
CA ALA A 26 -1.86 3.37 -1.78
C ALA A 26 -2.30 3.67 -3.21
N ASP A 27 -3.60 3.89 -3.39
CA ASP A 27 -4.16 4.08 -4.71
C ASP A 27 -3.73 5.44 -5.28
N SER A 28 -3.33 5.47 -6.55
CA SER A 28 -3.00 6.72 -7.23
C SER A 28 -4.26 7.36 -7.80
N TRP A 29 -4.80 8.35 -7.08
CA TRP A 29 -5.99 9.09 -7.49
C TRP A 29 -5.63 10.38 -8.24
N ALA A 30 -5.75 10.37 -9.57
CA ALA A 30 -5.73 11.61 -10.35
C ALA A 30 -6.84 12.55 -9.87
N LEU A 31 -6.59 13.88 -9.90
CA LEU A 31 -7.60 14.88 -9.56
C LEU A 31 -8.89 14.64 -10.37
N PRO A 32 -10.08 14.73 -9.75
CA PRO A 32 -11.32 14.47 -10.45
C PRO A 32 -11.55 15.55 -11.50
N THR A 33 -11.98 15.15 -12.70
CA THR A 33 -12.30 16.04 -13.82
C THR A 33 -13.77 15.90 -14.20
N THR A 34 -14.29 16.82 -15.01
CA THR A 34 -15.68 16.72 -15.50
C THR A 34 -15.84 15.48 -16.37
N ALA A 35 -16.67 14.54 -15.91
CA ALA A 35 -16.93 13.27 -16.56
C ALA A 35 -18.34 13.22 -17.18
N SER A 36 -18.51 12.42 -18.24
CA SER A 36 -19.81 12.19 -18.88
C SER A 36 -20.08 10.70 -18.98
N TYR A 37 -21.12 10.23 -18.29
CA TYR A 37 -21.54 8.83 -18.26
C TYR A 37 -22.76 8.67 -19.15
N SER A 38 -22.60 8.06 -20.32
CA SER A 38 -23.69 7.78 -21.26
C SER A 38 -24.48 6.53 -20.86
N SER A 39 -25.77 6.51 -21.19
CA SER A 39 -26.59 5.31 -21.10
C SER A 39 -26.20 4.30 -22.19
N CYS A 40 -26.55 3.02 -22.04
CA CYS A 40 -26.15 1.95 -22.98
C CYS A 40 -26.61 2.21 -24.43
N GLY A 41 -27.84 2.68 -24.61
CA GLY A 41 -28.39 3.11 -25.91
C GLY A 41 -28.02 4.55 -26.31
N GLY A 42 -27.24 5.28 -25.52
CA GLY A 42 -26.82 6.66 -25.81
C GLY A 42 -27.94 7.71 -25.78
N HIS A 43 -29.11 7.35 -25.25
CA HIS A 43 -30.30 8.21 -25.22
C HIS A 43 -30.35 9.15 -24.00
N ALA A 44 -29.58 8.87 -22.96
CA ALA A 44 -29.37 9.73 -21.81
C ALA A 44 -27.88 9.82 -21.46
N ARG A 45 -27.47 10.90 -20.78
CA ARG A 45 -26.13 11.01 -20.17
C ARG A 45 -26.16 11.81 -18.89
N LEU A 46 -25.35 11.41 -17.92
CA LEU A 46 -25.07 12.16 -16.71
C LEU A 46 -23.72 12.85 -16.85
N VAL A 47 -23.70 14.18 -16.87
CA VAL A 47 -22.47 14.97 -16.81
C VAL A 47 -22.21 15.34 -15.36
N VAL A 48 -21.07 14.97 -14.81
CA VAL A 48 -20.67 15.25 -13.43
C VAL A 48 -19.51 16.24 -13.43
N THR A 49 -19.70 17.37 -12.74
CA THR A 49 -18.67 18.39 -12.52
C THR A 49 -18.21 18.29 -11.06
N PRO A 50 -16.94 17.91 -10.80
CA PRO A 50 -16.36 17.88 -9.46
C PRO A 50 -16.41 19.23 -8.75
N ARG A 51 -16.24 19.23 -7.42
CA ARG A 51 -15.90 20.46 -6.69
C ARG A 51 -14.45 20.85 -6.94
N ASP A 52 -14.13 22.13 -6.78
CA ASP A 52 -12.79 22.63 -7.04
C ASP A 52 -11.82 22.27 -5.90
N LEU A 53 -10.89 21.36 -6.18
CA LEU A 53 -9.75 21.04 -5.30
C LEU A 53 -8.54 21.93 -5.62
N SER A 54 -7.75 22.24 -4.60
CA SER A 54 -6.48 22.98 -4.72
C SER A 54 -5.36 22.09 -5.26
N SER A 55 -5.25 20.87 -4.73
CA SER A 55 -4.35 19.80 -5.16
C SER A 55 -4.75 18.48 -4.48
N GLN A 56 -4.26 17.36 -5.00
CA GLN A 56 -4.45 16.03 -4.38
C GLN A 56 -3.80 15.97 -2.98
N LEU A 57 -2.58 16.50 -2.83
CA LEU A 57 -1.89 16.56 -1.54
C LEU A 57 -2.62 17.44 -0.52
N GLY A 58 -3.16 18.59 -0.96
CA GLY A 58 -3.95 19.48 -0.09
C GLY A 58 -5.18 18.78 0.49
N TYR A 59 -5.87 17.94 -0.32
CA TYR A 59 -6.98 17.13 0.16
C TYR A 59 -6.57 16.16 1.29
N PHE A 60 -5.42 15.47 1.16
CA PHE A 60 -4.95 14.56 2.22
C PHE A 60 -4.44 15.28 3.46
N VAL A 61 -3.73 16.39 3.31
CA VAL A 61 -3.29 17.21 4.45
C VAL A 61 -4.49 17.70 5.24
N ASP A 62 -5.55 18.14 4.56
CA ASP A 62 -6.77 18.61 5.21
C ASP A 62 -7.56 17.45 5.86
N LYS A 63 -7.70 16.29 5.21
CA LYS A 63 -8.34 15.10 5.82
C LYS A 63 -7.60 14.65 7.08
N VAL A 64 -6.27 14.51 7.04
CA VAL A 64 -5.45 14.18 8.23
C VAL A 64 -5.52 15.27 9.31
N GLY A 65 -5.76 16.52 8.92
CA GLY A 65 -5.98 17.64 9.83
C GLY A 65 -7.43 17.83 10.32
N ASN A 66 -8.37 16.96 9.93
CA ASN A 66 -9.80 17.10 10.17
C ASN A 66 -10.38 18.48 9.71
N VAL A 67 -9.87 18.99 8.59
CA VAL A 67 -10.31 20.25 7.96
C VAL A 67 -11.29 19.96 6.84
N GLU A 68 -12.50 20.51 6.95
CA GLU A 68 -13.55 20.36 5.93
C GLU A 68 -14.05 21.71 5.37
N PRO A 69 -14.38 21.82 4.07
CA PRO A 69 -14.26 20.78 3.04
C PRO A 69 -12.81 20.56 2.62
N ALA A 70 -12.32 19.32 2.72
CA ALA A 70 -10.90 19.01 2.54
C ALA A 70 -10.37 19.39 1.15
N GLY A 71 -9.16 19.93 1.07
CA GLY A 71 -8.48 20.31 -0.16
C GLY A 71 -9.16 21.43 -0.94
N GLN A 72 -10.12 22.14 -0.36
CA GLN A 72 -10.94 23.11 -1.09
C GLN A 72 -10.12 24.25 -1.71
N LYS A 73 -10.35 24.53 -2.99
CA LYS A 73 -9.77 25.70 -3.66
C LYS A 73 -10.44 27.00 -3.20
N ASN A 74 -9.63 27.99 -2.87
CA ASN A 74 -10.08 29.35 -2.56
C ASN A 74 -10.87 29.95 -3.73
N GLY A 75 -12.08 30.46 -3.44
CA GLY A 75 -13.01 30.99 -4.45
C GLY A 75 -13.62 29.94 -5.39
N GLY A 76 -13.28 28.66 -5.24
CA GLY A 76 -13.80 27.57 -6.06
C GLY A 76 -15.18 27.08 -5.64
N THR A 77 -15.79 26.27 -6.51
CA THR A 77 -17.03 25.53 -6.26
C THR A 77 -16.83 24.58 -5.09
N ARG A 78 -17.74 24.61 -4.12
CA ARG A 78 -17.63 23.86 -2.84
C ARG A 78 -18.34 22.50 -2.80
N ALA A 79 -19.09 22.14 -3.84
CA ALA A 79 -19.81 20.88 -3.92
C ALA A 79 -19.82 20.37 -5.35
N ALA A 80 -19.72 19.05 -5.52
CA ALA A 80 -19.88 18.42 -6.82
C ALA A 80 -21.31 18.65 -7.36
N LYS A 81 -21.44 18.69 -8.68
CA LYS A 81 -22.72 18.81 -9.38
C LYS A 81 -22.89 17.67 -10.36
N ALA A 82 -24.14 17.27 -10.58
CA ALA A 82 -24.51 16.45 -11.71
C ALA A 82 -25.59 17.13 -12.55
N ARG A 83 -25.53 16.90 -13.86
CA ARG A 83 -26.50 17.35 -14.86
C ARG A 83 -26.94 16.16 -15.69
N LEU A 84 -28.22 15.81 -15.62
CA LEU A 84 -28.80 14.79 -16.47
C LEU A 84 -29.29 15.43 -17.77
N GLU A 85 -28.93 14.83 -18.90
CA GLU A 85 -29.38 15.22 -20.23
C GLU A 85 -30.01 14.03 -20.95
N ARG A 86 -31.06 14.29 -21.74
CA ARG A 86 -31.67 13.32 -22.66
C ARG A 86 -31.56 13.78 -24.11
N LEU A 87 -31.38 12.83 -25.01
CA LEU A 87 -31.36 13.07 -26.45
C LEU A 87 -32.81 13.13 -26.97
N ILE A 88 -33.27 14.32 -27.33
CA ILE A 88 -34.63 14.57 -27.84
C ILE A 88 -34.49 15.38 -29.14
N ASP A 89 -35.07 14.89 -30.24
CA ASP A 89 -34.95 15.48 -31.58
C ASP A 89 -33.49 15.69 -32.03
N ARG A 90 -32.61 14.71 -31.72
CA ARG A 90 -31.15 14.76 -31.93
C ARG A 90 -30.44 15.92 -31.19
N ARG A 91 -31.07 16.52 -30.18
CA ARG A 91 -30.47 17.57 -29.33
C ARG A 91 -30.47 17.11 -27.87
N TRP A 92 -29.37 17.38 -27.16
CA TRP A 92 -29.33 17.19 -25.72
C TRP A 92 -30.20 18.24 -25.04
N ARG A 93 -31.19 17.79 -24.28
CA ARG A 93 -32.01 18.64 -23.40
C ARG A 93 -31.68 18.31 -21.95
N VAL A 94 -31.43 19.34 -21.16
CA VAL A 94 -31.18 19.20 -19.71
C VAL A 94 -32.49 18.81 -19.03
N MET A 95 -32.48 17.71 -18.30
CA MET A 95 -33.60 17.25 -17.47
C MET A 95 -33.53 17.87 -16.07
N TRP A 96 -32.31 17.94 -15.51
CA TRP A 96 -32.02 18.63 -14.26
C TRP A 96 -30.51 18.90 -14.14
N GLU A 97 -30.14 19.93 -13.36
CA GLU A 97 -28.79 20.16 -12.83
C GLU A 97 -28.91 20.42 -11.33
N ARG A 98 -28.14 19.70 -10.50
CA ARG A 98 -28.18 19.82 -9.02
C ARG A 98 -26.79 19.56 -8.41
N GLN A 99 -26.59 20.04 -7.18
CA GLN A 99 -25.52 19.55 -6.32
C GLN A 99 -25.80 18.09 -5.93
N ILE A 100 -24.75 17.28 -5.81
CA ILE A 100 -24.79 15.88 -5.37
C ILE A 100 -24.09 15.73 -4.01
N PRO A 101 -24.42 14.70 -3.21
CA PRO A 101 -23.86 14.51 -1.87
C PRO A 101 -22.50 13.79 -1.89
N ASN A 102 -21.95 13.50 -3.08
CA ASN A 102 -20.58 13.04 -3.23
C ASN A 102 -19.62 14.20 -2.93
N ASP A 103 -18.54 13.94 -2.18
CA ASP A 103 -17.64 15.00 -1.66
C ASP A 103 -16.94 15.77 -2.79
N ALA A 104 -15.88 15.20 -3.36
CA ALA A 104 -15.15 15.82 -4.46
C ALA A 104 -15.80 15.52 -5.81
N ALA A 105 -16.10 14.25 -6.05
CA ALA A 105 -16.80 13.67 -7.18
C ALA A 105 -17.16 12.20 -6.84
N PRO A 106 -18.09 11.54 -7.54
CA PRO A 106 -18.21 10.10 -7.50
C PRO A 106 -17.07 9.42 -8.29
N VAL A 107 -16.79 8.15 -7.99
CA VAL A 107 -15.82 7.35 -8.76
C VAL A 107 -16.41 6.98 -10.13
N SER A 108 -17.67 6.52 -10.15
CA SER A 108 -18.37 6.16 -11.38
C SER A 108 -19.86 6.47 -11.28
N ALA A 109 -20.55 6.52 -12.42
CA ALA A 109 -22.00 6.64 -12.47
C ALA A 109 -22.60 5.86 -13.64
N ILE A 110 -23.88 5.52 -13.52
CA ILE A 110 -24.70 4.94 -14.60
C ILE A 110 -26.01 5.72 -14.72
N VAL A 111 -26.62 5.65 -15.90
CA VAL A 111 -27.88 6.32 -16.21
C VAL A 111 -28.75 5.42 -17.08
N ARG A 112 -30.05 5.37 -16.77
CA ARG A 112 -31.02 4.54 -17.50
C ARG A 112 -31.29 5.16 -18.88
N ASP A 113 -31.53 4.35 -19.90
CA ASP A 113 -31.69 4.83 -21.29
C ASP A 113 -32.82 5.85 -21.48
N ASP A 114 -33.88 5.75 -20.69
CA ASP A 114 -34.98 6.72 -20.70
C ASP A 114 -34.71 7.98 -19.83
N GLY A 115 -33.55 8.06 -19.18
CA GLY A 115 -33.18 9.12 -18.25
C GLY A 115 -34.11 9.23 -17.03
N ALA A 116 -34.84 8.17 -16.66
CA ALA A 116 -35.73 8.22 -15.50
C ALA A 116 -35.00 7.95 -14.16
N TYR A 117 -33.81 7.35 -14.21
CA TYR A 117 -32.92 7.19 -13.06
C TYR A 117 -31.45 7.37 -13.44
N ALA A 118 -30.68 7.90 -12.51
CA ALA A 118 -29.22 7.89 -12.52
C ALA A 118 -28.71 7.41 -11.16
N VAL A 119 -27.55 6.76 -11.14
CA VAL A 119 -26.92 6.30 -9.89
C VAL A 119 -25.44 6.67 -9.92
N THR A 120 -24.95 7.35 -8.88
CA THR A 120 -23.52 7.57 -8.64
C THR A 120 -23.00 6.56 -7.62
N PHE A 121 -21.74 6.17 -7.74
CA PHE A 121 -21.10 5.18 -6.87
C PHE A 121 -19.78 5.70 -6.33
N ASP A 122 -19.61 5.46 -5.03
CA ASP A 122 -18.43 5.78 -4.23
C ASP A 122 -18.09 7.28 -4.19
N ASP A 123 -17.29 7.69 -3.22
CA ASP A 123 -16.64 9.00 -3.25
C ASP A 123 -15.23 8.88 -3.85
N TRP A 124 -14.79 9.90 -4.58
CA TRP A 124 -13.40 10.01 -5.02
C TRP A 124 -12.48 9.98 -3.80
N HIS A 125 -11.53 9.03 -3.79
CA HIS A 125 -10.73 8.70 -2.61
C HIS A 125 -11.55 8.25 -1.38
N GLY A 126 -12.65 7.54 -1.61
CA GLY A 126 -13.52 6.94 -0.60
C GLY A 126 -14.26 5.72 -1.14
N LEU A 127 -13.57 4.87 -1.89
CA LEU A 127 -14.17 3.70 -2.55
C LEU A 127 -14.56 2.66 -1.50
N GLY A 128 -15.86 2.35 -1.40
CA GLY A 128 -16.45 1.51 -0.35
C GLY A 128 -16.63 2.19 1.01
N TYR A 129 -16.16 3.43 1.18
CA TYR A 129 -16.23 4.16 2.45
C TYR A 129 -17.41 5.15 2.51
N GLY A 130 -17.85 5.46 3.73
CA GLY A 130 -18.86 6.47 3.98
C GLY A 130 -20.28 6.12 3.49
N ARG A 131 -21.08 7.15 3.22
CA ARG A 131 -22.53 7.03 2.95
C ARG A 131 -22.91 7.09 1.47
N ASN A 132 -21.95 6.98 0.57
CA ASN A 132 -22.12 7.23 -0.86
C ASN A 132 -21.68 6.05 -1.75
N ALA A 133 -21.56 4.83 -1.19
CA ALA A 133 -21.25 3.62 -1.97
C ALA A 133 -22.22 3.47 -3.16
N ALA A 134 -23.51 3.74 -2.95
CA ALA A 134 -24.45 4.01 -4.04
C ALA A 134 -25.42 5.16 -3.70
N VAL A 135 -25.69 6.04 -4.67
CA VAL A 135 -26.61 7.18 -4.52
C VAL A 135 -27.56 7.24 -5.71
N ILE A 136 -28.85 7.12 -5.46
CA ILE A 136 -29.90 6.98 -6.49
C ILE A 136 -30.65 8.31 -6.67
N TYR A 137 -30.80 8.75 -7.92
CA TYR A 137 -31.54 9.95 -8.31
C TYR A 137 -32.67 9.62 -9.28
N SER A 138 -33.81 10.26 -9.09
CA SER A 138 -34.95 10.19 -10.00
C SER A 138 -34.77 11.05 -11.27
N ALA A 139 -35.74 10.95 -12.18
CA ALA A 139 -35.88 11.75 -13.39
C ALA A 139 -35.82 13.29 -13.18
N THR A 140 -36.06 13.76 -11.95
CA THR A 140 -36.07 15.19 -11.56
C THR A 140 -34.83 15.60 -10.76
N GLY A 141 -33.87 14.67 -10.58
CA GLY A 141 -32.70 14.84 -9.73
C GLY A 141 -33.02 14.77 -8.24
N THR A 142 -34.21 14.28 -7.88
CA THR A 142 -34.56 14.07 -6.46
C THR A 142 -33.77 12.87 -5.96
N LEU A 143 -33.10 13.05 -4.82
CA LEU A 143 -32.41 11.96 -4.13
C LEU A 143 -33.44 10.93 -3.64
N VAL A 144 -33.35 9.70 -4.13
CA VAL A 144 -34.20 8.56 -3.73
C VAL A 144 -33.58 7.87 -2.51
N ARG A 145 -32.30 7.47 -2.62
CA ARG A 145 -31.58 6.76 -1.56
C ARG A 145 -30.10 7.09 -1.58
N ARG A 146 -29.49 7.10 -0.40
CA ARG A 146 -28.04 6.94 -0.18
C ARG A 146 -27.82 5.61 0.53
N LEU A 147 -26.82 4.85 0.09
CA LEU A 147 -26.41 3.59 0.67
C LEU A 147 -24.92 3.69 1.03
N SER A 148 -24.60 3.39 2.28
CA SER A 148 -23.28 2.96 2.69
C SER A 148 -23.05 1.50 2.28
N LEU A 149 -21.81 1.02 2.35
CA LEU A 149 -21.53 -0.39 2.04
C LEU A 149 -22.21 -1.35 3.03
N SER A 150 -22.40 -0.94 4.28
CA SER A 150 -23.12 -1.71 5.30
C SER A 150 -24.65 -1.68 5.18
N ASP A 151 -25.22 -0.83 4.31
CA ASP A 151 -26.61 -0.99 3.84
C ASP A 151 -26.73 -2.12 2.78
N ILE A 152 -25.61 -2.63 2.23
CA ILE A 152 -25.58 -3.59 1.12
C ILE A 152 -25.12 -4.98 1.59
N VAL A 153 -24.07 -5.05 2.41
CA VAL A 153 -23.48 -6.29 2.94
C VAL A 153 -23.13 -6.16 4.43
N PRO A 154 -23.08 -7.25 5.22
CA PRO A 154 -22.74 -7.17 6.65
C PRO A 154 -21.31 -6.69 6.91
N GLU A 155 -21.07 -6.02 8.04
CA GLU A 155 -19.75 -5.45 8.40
C GLU A 155 -18.62 -6.49 8.36
N THR A 156 -18.84 -7.71 8.86
CA THR A 156 -17.84 -8.80 8.81
C THR A 156 -17.53 -9.30 7.40
N TYR A 157 -18.39 -9.02 6.42
CA TYR A 157 -18.09 -9.24 5.02
C TYR A 157 -17.22 -8.09 4.46
N ILE A 158 -17.46 -6.86 4.92
CA ILE A 158 -16.67 -5.67 4.56
C ILE A 158 -15.23 -5.80 5.08
N GLU A 159 -15.05 -6.23 6.33
CA GLU A 159 -13.73 -6.50 6.91
C GLU A 159 -12.94 -7.54 6.10
N ALA A 160 -13.62 -8.53 5.52
CA ALA A 160 -13.01 -9.59 4.71
C ALA A 160 -12.68 -9.16 3.27
N LEU A 161 -13.22 -8.04 2.78
CA LEU A 161 -13.02 -7.62 1.40
C LEU A 161 -11.58 -7.16 1.14
N PRO A 162 -11.04 -7.40 -0.08
CA PRO A 162 -9.74 -6.86 -0.45
C PRO A 162 -9.75 -5.35 -0.37
N HIS A 163 -8.90 -4.76 0.48
CA HIS A 163 -8.81 -3.32 0.67
C HIS A 163 -7.37 -2.80 0.63
N SER A 164 -7.23 -1.56 0.18
CA SER A 164 -6.03 -0.74 0.23
C SER A 164 -6.06 0.16 1.47
N VAL A 165 -5.12 1.09 1.61
CA VAL A 165 -5.17 2.16 2.63
C VAL A 165 -6.34 3.14 2.39
N SER A 166 -6.91 3.17 1.18
CA SER A 166 -7.84 4.20 0.71
C SER A 166 -9.12 3.69 0.02
N SER A 167 -9.22 2.38 -0.24
CA SER A 167 -10.31 1.77 -1.01
C SER A 167 -10.64 0.36 -0.53
N ILE A 168 -11.92 0.03 -0.38
CA ILE A 168 -12.41 -1.35 -0.25
C ILE A 168 -12.88 -1.80 -1.64
N GLN A 169 -12.26 -2.82 -2.24
CA GLN A 169 -12.60 -3.31 -3.59
C GLN A 169 -13.89 -4.14 -3.55
N TRP A 170 -15.02 -3.47 -3.32
CA TRP A 170 -16.30 -4.11 -2.97
C TRP A 170 -17.19 -4.50 -4.14
N ARG A 171 -16.93 -4.01 -5.36
CA ARG A 171 -17.77 -4.25 -6.53
C ARG A 171 -17.03 -4.26 -7.86
N GLY A 172 -17.66 -4.90 -8.85
CA GLY A 172 -17.38 -4.76 -10.27
C GLY A 172 -18.18 -3.61 -10.92
N GLU A 173 -18.46 -3.77 -12.22
CA GLU A 173 -19.21 -2.79 -13.01
C GLU A 173 -20.73 -2.91 -12.77
N PRO A 174 -21.39 -1.87 -12.22
CA PRO A 174 -22.83 -1.89 -11.99
C PRO A 174 -23.60 -1.61 -13.28
N ARG A 175 -24.82 -2.16 -13.37
CA ARG A 175 -25.67 -2.08 -14.58
C ARG A 175 -27.14 -2.00 -14.19
N PHE A 176 -28.01 -1.47 -15.05
CA PHE A 176 -29.45 -1.64 -14.85
C PHE A 176 -29.90 -3.07 -15.21
N SER A 177 -30.94 -3.56 -14.55
CA SER A 177 -31.70 -4.73 -14.99
C SER A 177 -32.41 -4.47 -16.32
N THR A 178 -32.78 -5.52 -17.05
CA THR A 178 -33.44 -5.43 -18.36
C THR A 178 -34.77 -4.68 -18.33
N ASP A 179 -35.50 -4.75 -17.20
CA ASP A 179 -36.75 -4.00 -16.96
C ASP A 179 -36.52 -2.55 -16.46
N GLY A 180 -35.26 -2.18 -16.21
CA GLY A 180 -34.85 -0.88 -15.71
C GLY A 180 -35.25 -0.58 -14.25
N GLN A 181 -35.87 -1.52 -13.52
CA GLN A 181 -36.39 -1.28 -12.17
C GLN A 181 -35.35 -1.52 -11.06
N ARG A 182 -34.20 -2.08 -11.39
CA ARG A 182 -33.13 -2.38 -10.43
C ARG A 182 -31.78 -1.97 -11.00
N VAL A 183 -30.86 -1.62 -10.11
CA VAL A 183 -29.43 -1.67 -10.40
C VAL A 183 -28.91 -3.00 -9.90
N LEU A 184 -28.21 -3.72 -10.78
CA LEU A 184 -27.45 -4.91 -10.47
C LEU A 184 -26.01 -4.48 -10.18
N VAL A 185 -25.59 -4.69 -8.94
CA VAL A 185 -24.21 -4.44 -8.47
C VAL A 185 -23.54 -5.79 -8.28
N PRO A 186 -22.52 -6.15 -9.08
CA PRO A 186 -21.71 -7.33 -8.81
C PRO A 186 -20.85 -7.02 -7.59
N ASN A 187 -21.21 -7.54 -6.41
CA ASN A 187 -20.42 -7.37 -5.19
C ASN A 187 -19.27 -8.37 -5.21
N ALA A 188 -18.07 -7.93 -4.85
CA ALA A 188 -16.88 -8.78 -4.80
C ALA A 188 -17.04 -9.88 -3.74
N ILE A 189 -16.51 -11.06 -4.04
CA ILE A 189 -16.37 -12.16 -3.09
C ILE A 189 -14.97 -12.06 -2.46
N PRO A 190 -14.87 -12.01 -1.11
CA PRO A 190 -13.60 -12.02 -0.39
C PRO A 190 -12.60 -13.08 -0.89
N SER A 191 -11.34 -12.68 -0.95
CA SER A 191 -10.21 -13.48 -1.43
C SER A 191 -8.95 -13.01 -0.71
N ASP A 192 -8.08 -13.94 -0.31
CA ASP A 192 -6.75 -13.62 0.23
C ASP A 192 -5.77 -13.17 -0.87
N ASP A 193 -6.06 -13.48 -2.13
CA ASP A 193 -5.25 -13.08 -3.29
C ASP A 193 -5.87 -11.85 -3.99
N PHE A 194 -5.17 -10.71 -3.88
CA PHE A 194 -5.48 -9.44 -4.57
C PHE A 194 -5.13 -9.45 -6.06
N ALA A 195 -4.25 -10.34 -6.52
CA ALA A 195 -3.87 -10.48 -7.92
C ALA A 195 -4.78 -11.45 -8.69
N ALA A 196 -5.57 -12.26 -7.98
CA ALA A 196 -6.59 -13.12 -8.57
C ALA A 196 -7.72 -12.30 -9.22
N LYS A 197 -8.35 -12.88 -10.24
CA LYS A 197 -9.55 -12.31 -10.85
C LYS A 197 -10.70 -12.35 -9.84
N THR A 198 -11.14 -11.18 -9.36
CA THR A 198 -12.24 -11.03 -8.42
C THR A 198 -13.51 -11.75 -8.90
N ALA A 199 -13.97 -12.72 -8.12
CA ALA A 199 -15.28 -13.34 -8.28
C ALA A 199 -16.36 -12.43 -7.69
N HIS A 200 -17.58 -12.51 -8.19
CA HIS A 200 -18.67 -11.61 -7.80
C HIS A 200 -19.99 -12.34 -7.58
N VAL A 201 -20.84 -11.76 -6.73
CA VAL A 201 -22.24 -12.14 -6.51
C VAL A 201 -23.13 -10.92 -6.77
N ASP A 202 -24.12 -11.03 -7.65
CA ASP A 202 -24.99 -9.90 -8.01
C ASP A 202 -25.99 -9.58 -6.89
N PHE A 203 -26.03 -8.31 -6.49
CA PHE A 203 -27.07 -7.72 -5.66
C PHE A 203 -27.96 -6.81 -6.50
N ALA A 204 -29.27 -6.89 -6.29
CA ALA A 204 -30.23 -5.92 -6.78
C ALA A 204 -30.42 -4.79 -5.76
N VAL A 205 -30.42 -3.56 -6.26
CA VAL A 205 -30.90 -2.37 -5.57
C VAL A 205 -32.12 -1.85 -6.33
N ASP A 206 -33.29 -1.82 -5.70
CA ASP A 206 -34.51 -1.29 -6.30
C ASP A 206 -34.38 0.24 -6.49
N VAL A 207 -34.69 0.75 -7.68
CA VAL A 207 -34.47 2.17 -7.99
C VAL A 207 -35.55 3.09 -7.43
N ALA A 208 -36.69 2.54 -6.98
CA ALA A 208 -37.81 3.33 -6.46
C ALA A 208 -37.65 3.69 -4.97
N ASP A 209 -37.04 2.82 -4.16
CA ASP A 209 -36.86 3.00 -2.71
C ASP A 209 -35.42 2.73 -2.21
N GLY A 210 -34.56 2.14 -3.04
CA GLY A 210 -33.20 1.74 -2.68
C GLY A 210 -33.09 0.46 -1.87
N ARG A 211 -34.13 -0.38 -1.82
CA ARG A 211 -34.10 -1.67 -1.11
C ARG A 211 -33.12 -2.63 -1.78
N VAL A 212 -32.26 -3.24 -0.95
CA VAL A 212 -31.21 -4.16 -1.39
C VAL A 212 -31.64 -5.62 -1.21
N SER A 213 -31.27 -6.49 -2.15
CA SER A 213 -31.44 -7.95 -2.04
C SER A 213 -30.45 -8.69 -2.94
N ALA A 214 -29.86 -9.79 -2.47
CA ALA A 214 -29.09 -10.71 -3.33
C ALA A 214 -29.98 -11.29 -4.45
N ILE A 215 -29.45 -11.39 -5.68
CA ILE A 215 -30.16 -12.01 -6.81
C ILE A 215 -30.24 -13.53 -6.65
N ASP A 216 -29.16 -14.14 -6.18
CA ASP A 216 -29.07 -15.57 -5.87
C ASP A 216 -28.73 -15.74 -4.38
N PRO A 217 -29.71 -16.10 -3.53
CA PRO A 217 -29.48 -16.33 -2.11
C PRO A 217 -28.52 -17.48 -1.81
N ALA A 218 -28.43 -18.50 -2.67
CA ALA A 218 -27.53 -19.64 -2.46
C ALA A 218 -26.07 -19.25 -2.78
N ALA A 219 -25.85 -18.49 -3.87
CA ALA A 219 -24.55 -17.90 -4.16
C ALA A 219 -24.12 -16.90 -3.07
N TRP A 220 -25.07 -16.16 -2.48
CA TRP A 220 -24.80 -15.24 -1.38
C TRP A 220 -24.39 -15.96 -0.09
N GLU A 221 -25.09 -17.03 0.32
CA GLU A 221 -24.68 -17.84 1.48
C GLU A 221 -23.30 -18.50 1.28
N ALA A 222 -22.99 -18.93 0.05
CA ALA A 222 -21.66 -19.42 -0.29
C ALA A 222 -20.60 -18.31 -0.17
N ALA A 223 -20.88 -17.10 -0.68
CA ALA A 223 -19.98 -15.95 -0.53
C ALA A 223 -19.76 -15.56 0.93
N LEU A 224 -20.81 -15.58 1.77
CA LEU A 224 -20.72 -15.37 3.22
C LEU A 224 -19.83 -16.42 3.90
N ALA A 225 -19.88 -17.68 3.47
CA ALA A 225 -18.99 -18.73 3.98
C ALA A 225 -17.52 -18.48 3.61
N THR A 226 -17.25 -18.04 2.37
CA THR A 226 -15.92 -17.59 1.95
C THR A 226 -15.44 -16.40 2.77
N GLY A 227 -16.27 -15.36 2.95
CA GLY A 227 -15.93 -14.17 3.75
C GLY A 227 -15.55 -14.50 5.19
N ARG A 228 -16.29 -15.41 5.84
CA ARG A 228 -15.93 -15.90 7.20
C ARG A 228 -14.58 -16.62 7.23
N THR A 229 -14.20 -17.32 6.16
CA THR A 229 -12.93 -18.06 6.06
C THR A 229 -11.77 -17.10 5.87
N VAL A 230 -11.92 -16.14 4.93
CA VAL A 230 -10.95 -15.09 4.62
C VAL A 230 -10.71 -14.20 5.85
N LEU A 231 -11.76 -13.71 6.52
CA LEU A 231 -11.62 -12.89 7.73
C LEU A 231 -10.89 -13.64 8.85
N ALA A 232 -11.15 -14.95 9.02
CA ALA A 232 -10.46 -15.76 10.02
C ALA A 232 -8.96 -15.93 9.69
N ALA A 233 -8.60 -16.09 8.40
CA ALA A 233 -7.22 -16.15 7.95
C ALA A 233 -6.50 -14.81 8.16
N GLN A 234 -7.08 -13.70 7.69
CA GLN A 234 -6.56 -12.34 7.87
C GLN A 234 -6.37 -11.99 9.36
N THR A 235 -7.36 -12.32 10.21
CA THR A 235 -7.26 -12.10 11.67
C THR A 235 -6.13 -12.93 12.28
N ALA A 236 -5.95 -14.18 11.86
CA ALA A 236 -4.86 -15.03 12.32
C ALA A 236 -3.49 -14.51 11.86
N GLU A 237 -3.39 -13.97 10.64
CA GLU A 237 -2.16 -13.36 10.12
C GLU A 237 -1.83 -12.03 10.80
N GLU A 238 -2.81 -11.15 11.06
CA GLU A 238 -2.58 -9.92 11.84
C GLU A 238 -2.10 -10.27 13.26
N ALA A 239 -2.74 -11.26 13.90
CA ALA A 239 -2.34 -11.75 15.22
C ALA A 239 -0.93 -12.37 15.21
N ALA A 240 -0.57 -13.13 14.18
CA ALA A 240 0.77 -13.70 14.02
C ALA A 240 1.84 -12.62 13.78
N THR A 241 1.58 -11.67 12.88
CA THR A 241 2.45 -10.52 12.59
C THR A 241 2.64 -9.64 13.82
N LYS A 242 1.56 -9.38 14.57
CA LYS A 242 1.61 -8.66 15.85
C LYS A 242 2.44 -9.43 16.88
N SER A 243 2.19 -10.73 17.05
CA SER A 243 2.96 -11.59 17.96
C SER A 243 4.46 -11.58 17.63
N ALA A 244 4.81 -11.74 16.35
CA ALA A 244 6.20 -11.68 15.86
C ALA A 244 6.86 -10.30 16.07
N PHE A 245 6.10 -9.21 15.93
CA PHE A 245 6.61 -7.86 16.18
C PHE A 245 6.94 -7.62 17.66
N PHE A 246 6.14 -8.16 18.58
CA PHE A 246 6.37 -8.08 20.03
C PHE A 246 7.44 -9.06 20.52
N ALA A 247 7.57 -10.22 19.87
CA ALA A 247 8.54 -11.26 20.25
C ALA A 247 9.98 -10.72 20.26
N PRO A 248 10.85 -11.18 21.18
CA PRO A 248 12.28 -10.86 21.15
C PRO A 248 12.93 -11.30 19.83
N LEU A 249 13.71 -10.42 19.22
CA LEU A 249 14.41 -10.72 17.98
C LEU A 249 15.64 -11.58 18.28
N LEU A 250 15.74 -12.70 17.59
CA LEU A 250 16.92 -13.56 17.51
C LEU A 250 17.43 -13.55 16.06
N GLY A 251 18.63 -14.11 15.84
CA GLY A 251 19.16 -14.32 14.49
C GLY A 251 18.23 -15.18 13.62
N PRO A 252 18.37 -15.09 12.29
CA PRO A 252 17.47 -15.77 11.37
C PRO A 252 17.58 -17.29 11.49
N ARG A 253 16.45 -17.99 11.43
CA ARG A 253 16.39 -19.47 11.47
C ARG A 253 16.93 -20.12 10.20
N VAL A 254 16.83 -19.42 9.07
CA VAL A 254 17.39 -19.80 7.77
C VAL A 254 18.64 -18.96 7.55
N ASN A 255 19.77 -19.59 7.24
CA ASN A 255 21.02 -18.89 6.95
C ASN A 255 21.03 -18.37 5.50
N GLY A 256 20.09 -17.47 5.18
CA GLY A 256 19.90 -16.86 3.87
C GLY A 256 20.17 -15.36 3.88
N GLU A 257 20.55 -14.82 2.71
CA GLU A 257 20.93 -13.41 2.56
C GLU A 257 19.78 -12.46 2.92
N ARG A 258 18.56 -12.75 2.45
CA ARG A 258 17.36 -11.95 2.72
C ARG A 258 17.06 -11.88 4.22
N GLU A 259 17.06 -13.03 4.89
CA GLU A 259 16.74 -13.15 6.31
C GLU A 259 17.78 -12.44 7.18
N TRP A 260 19.06 -12.43 6.78
CA TRP A 260 20.09 -11.61 7.42
C TRP A 260 19.87 -10.11 7.19
N HIS A 261 19.50 -9.67 5.99
CA HIS A 261 19.15 -8.27 5.74
C HIS A 261 17.94 -7.81 6.58
N ASP A 262 16.90 -8.64 6.70
CA ASP A 262 15.72 -8.38 7.53
C ASP A 262 16.08 -8.32 9.03
N TYR A 263 16.88 -9.28 9.53
CA TYR A 263 17.42 -9.26 10.89
C TYR A 263 18.21 -7.99 11.18
N LEU A 264 19.15 -7.61 10.30
CA LEU A 264 19.98 -6.41 10.50
C LEU A 264 19.14 -5.11 10.56
N ARG A 265 18.14 -4.98 9.69
CA ARG A 265 17.22 -3.81 9.68
C ARG A 265 16.43 -3.71 10.98
N GLU A 266 15.81 -4.80 11.43
CA GLU A 266 15.00 -4.79 12.66
C GLU A 266 15.86 -4.72 13.94
N ALA A 267 17.03 -5.38 13.99
CA ALA A 267 17.95 -5.30 15.11
C ALA A 267 18.46 -3.88 15.36
N VAL A 268 18.86 -3.16 14.30
CA VAL A 268 19.24 -1.74 14.42
C VAL A 268 18.03 -0.89 14.82
N SER A 269 16.83 -1.17 14.28
CA SER A 269 15.59 -0.44 14.64
C SER A 269 15.16 -0.64 16.09
N ARG A 270 15.51 -1.77 16.72
CA ARG A 270 15.31 -2.02 18.15
C ARG A 270 16.38 -1.37 19.04
N LEU A 271 17.60 -1.17 18.54
CA LEU A 271 18.71 -0.54 19.28
C LEU A 271 18.85 0.98 19.06
N LYS A 272 18.25 1.52 18.01
CA LYS A 272 18.24 2.95 17.66
C LYS A 272 16.82 3.49 17.52
N ARG A 273 16.69 4.81 17.47
CA ARG A 273 15.43 5.48 17.12
C ARG A 273 15.15 5.27 15.63
N ASP A 274 13.89 5.05 15.29
CA ASP A 274 13.34 4.64 13.99
C ASP A 274 13.64 5.56 12.79
N LYS A 275 14.35 6.69 13.00
CA LYS A 275 14.77 7.63 11.95
C LYS A 275 16.10 7.25 11.27
N HIS A 276 16.64 6.07 11.56
CA HIS A 276 17.95 5.63 11.06
C HIS A 276 17.87 4.24 10.43
N THR A 277 17.56 4.18 9.13
CA THR A 277 17.71 2.96 8.34
C THR A 277 19.21 2.68 8.14
N PRO A 278 19.77 1.54 8.61
CA PRO A 278 21.16 1.21 8.36
C PRO A 278 21.39 0.86 6.89
N SER A 279 22.58 1.14 6.38
CA SER A 279 23.08 0.43 5.20
C SER A 279 23.41 -1.00 5.62
N THR A 280 22.69 -2.00 5.09
CA THR A 280 22.89 -3.42 5.42
C THR A 280 23.72 -4.13 4.36
N THR A 281 24.67 -4.97 4.77
CA THR A 281 25.47 -5.81 3.88
C THR A 281 25.64 -7.21 4.47
N VAL A 282 25.48 -8.23 3.63
CA VAL A 282 25.69 -9.63 4.01
C VAL A 282 26.83 -10.19 3.14
N LEU A 283 27.88 -10.69 3.80
CA LEU A 283 28.95 -11.41 3.13
C LEU A 283 28.48 -12.84 2.81
N ARG A 284 28.65 -13.28 1.56
CA ARG A 284 28.25 -14.62 1.14
C ARG A 284 29.19 -15.69 1.69
N ALA A 285 28.78 -16.95 1.57
CA ALA A 285 29.63 -18.08 1.91
C ALA A 285 30.85 -18.14 0.96
N PRO A 286 32.04 -18.60 1.41
CA PRO A 286 33.27 -18.59 0.60
C PRO A 286 33.22 -19.40 -0.70
N ASP A 287 32.27 -20.34 -0.79
CA ASP A 287 32.01 -21.26 -1.89
C ASP A 287 30.93 -20.75 -2.87
N ALA A 288 30.31 -19.60 -2.61
CA ALA A 288 29.39 -18.97 -3.55
C ALA A 288 30.11 -18.44 -4.80
N GLU A 289 29.52 -18.63 -5.98
CA GLU A 289 30.10 -18.24 -7.27
C GLU A 289 30.51 -16.75 -7.33
N ASP A 290 29.69 -15.87 -6.74
CA ASP A 290 29.92 -14.43 -6.66
C ASP A 290 30.44 -13.97 -5.27
N TYR A 291 31.04 -14.87 -4.49
CA TYR A 291 31.66 -14.55 -3.20
C TYR A 291 32.60 -13.33 -3.27
N ALA A 292 33.43 -13.25 -4.32
CA ALA A 292 34.35 -12.12 -4.54
C ALA A 292 33.63 -10.77 -4.73
N VAL A 293 32.40 -10.79 -5.27
CA VAL A 293 31.55 -9.60 -5.37
C VAL A 293 31.05 -9.21 -3.97
N SER A 294 30.65 -10.17 -3.14
CA SER A 294 30.25 -9.90 -1.76
C SER A 294 31.39 -9.34 -0.86
N GLU A 295 32.66 -9.69 -1.12
CA GLU A 295 33.79 -9.00 -0.49
C GLU A 295 33.87 -7.51 -0.88
N THR A 296 33.50 -7.14 -2.11
CA THR A 296 33.46 -5.73 -2.52
C THR A 296 32.35 -4.98 -1.80
N TRP A 297 31.16 -5.57 -1.61
CA TRP A 297 30.10 -4.94 -0.82
C TRP A 297 30.54 -4.67 0.62
N VAL A 298 31.23 -5.61 1.27
CA VAL A 298 31.79 -5.40 2.62
C VAL A 298 32.82 -4.28 2.63
N ARG A 299 33.70 -4.22 1.61
CA ARG A 299 34.67 -3.11 1.46
C ARG A 299 33.94 -1.78 1.37
N ASP A 300 33.02 -1.65 0.43
CA ASP A 300 32.35 -0.39 0.10
C ASP A 300 31.50 0.10 1.28
N ALA A 301 30.85 -0.82 2.00
CA ALA A 301 30.15 -0.54 3.25
C ALA A 301 31.05 0.03 4.38
N VAL A 302 32.36 -0.23 4.37
CA VAL A 302 33.32 0.29 5.36
C VAL A 302 34.37 1.27 4.78
N SER A 303 34.26 1.66 3.52
CA SER A 303 35.11 2.68 2.88
C SER A 303 34.36 3.85 2.25
N GLU A 304 33.15 3.60 1.74
CA GLU A 304 32.38 4.54 0.90
C GLU A 304 30.95 4.77 1.43
N SER A 305 30.58 4.17 2.55
CA SER A 305 29.25 4.37 3.13
C SER A 305 29.03 5.81 3.58
N HIS A 306 28.06 6.46 2.97
CA HIS A 306 27.58 7.80 3.33
C HIS A 306 26.59 7.75 4.52
N ALA A 307 26.35 6.56 5.09
CA ALA A 307 25.42 6.37 6.20
C ALA A 307 26.12 6.43 7.56
N ASP A 308 25.52 7.14 8.53
CA ASP A 308 25.97 7.16 9.94
C ASP A 308 25.93 5.77 10.60
N ASN A 309 25.16 4.83 10.04
CA ASN A 309 24.93 3.49 10.55
C ASN A 309 25.09 2.44 9.44
N VAL A 310 26.03 1.51 9.63
CA VAL A 310 26.29 0.37 8.75
C VAL A 310 26.05 -0.91 9.54
N ALA A 311 25.41 -1.91 8.96
CA ALA A 311 25.09 -3.17 9.60
C ALA A 311 25.57 -4.34 8.73
N LEU A 312 26.41 -5.19 9.30
CA LEU A 312 27.12 -6.27 8.61
C LEU A 312 26.72 -7.63 9.17
N ALA A 313 26.49 -8.61 8.29
CA ALA A 313 26.37 -10.02 8.64
C ALA A 313 27.15 -10.89 7.64
N SER A 314 27.15 -12.20 7.85
CA SER A 314 27.75 -13.15 6.92
C SER A 314 27.09 -14.51 7.04
N LEU A 315 26.99 -15.23 5.92
CA LEU A 315 26.62 -16.65 5.90
C LEU A 315 27.71 -17.54 6.53
N SER A 316 28.92 -16.99 6.73
CA SER A 316 30.06 -17.62 7.41
C SER A 316 30.72 -16.63 8.41
N PRO A 317 30.44 -16.75 9.73
CA PRO A 317 30.95 -15.82 10.75
C PRO A 317 32.48 -15.75 10.86
N THR A 318 33.18 -16.88 10.71
CA THR A 318 34.65 -16.95 10.69
C THR A 318 35.23 -16.14 9.54
N ASN A 319 34.63 -16.26 8.35
CA ASN A 319 35.09 -15.57 7.16
C ASN A 319 34.88 -14.05 7.25
N LEU A 320 33.80 -13.58 7.89
CA LEU A 320 33.55 -12.15 8.07
C LEU A 320 34.69 -11.45 8.80
N VAL A 321 35.24 -12.07 9.85
CA VAL A 321 36.37 -11.52 10.60
C VAL A 321 37.62 -11.41 9.72
N ALA A 322 37.89 -12.41 8.88
CA ALA A 322 39.02 -12.42 7.95
C ALA A 322 38.88 -11.34 6.86
N VAL A 323 37.69 -11.21 6.26
CA VAL A 323 37.40 -10.16 5.26
C VAL A 323 37.49 -8.78 5.88
N LEU A 324 36.92 -8.57 7.07
CA LEU A 324 37.05 -7.30 7.80
C LEU A 324 38.52 -6.95 8.03
N ALA A 325 39.36 -7.88 8.52
CA ALA A 325 40.79 -7.62 8.71
C ALA A 325 41.51 -7.26 7.39
N LYS A 326 41.24 -8.03 6.32
CA LYS A 326 41.78 -7.80 4.96
C LYS A 326 41.41 -6.42 4.43
N VAL A 327 40.13 -6.05 4.51
CA VAL A 327 39.59 -4.76 4.04
C VAL A 327 40.12 -3.61 4.89
N THR A 328 39.92 -3.65 6.22
CA THR A 328 40.26 -2.53 7.10
C THR A 328 41.74 -2.25 7.12
N SER A 329 42.61 -3.27 6.92
CA SER A 329 44.06 -3.09 6.82
C SER A 329 44.47 -2.02 5.80
N LYS A 330 43.67 -1.80 4.74
CA LYS A 330 43.93 -0.82 3.68
C LYS A 330 43.34 0.57 3.94
N LEU A 331 42.46 0.72 4.93
CA LEU A 331 41.79 1.99 5.22
C LEU A 331 42.70 2.98 5.98
N PRO A 332 42.53 4.30 5.77
CA PRO A 332 43.16 5.32 6.60
C PRO A 332 42.79 5.19 8.09
N VAL A 333 43.68 5.65 8.96
CA VAL A 333 43.41 5.70 10.41
C VAL A 333 42.26 6.68 10.69
N ARG A 334 41.31 6.27 11.54
CA ARG A 334 40.11 7.04 11.95
C ARG A 334 39.13 7.41 10.81
N SER A 335 39.21 6.76 9.65
CA SER A 335 38.33 7.02 8.48
C SER A 335 36.83 6.88 8.78
N LEU A 336 36.44 6.03 9.73
CA LEU A 336 35.05 5.76 10.13
C LEU A 336 34.68 6.39 11.47
N SER A 337 35.41 7.39 11.94
CA SER A 337 35.25 7.97 13.29
C SER A 337 33.90 8.63 13.60
N LYS A 338 33.02 8.80 12.59
CA LYS A 338 31.63 9.25 12.76
C LYS A 338 30.60 8.11 12.61
N THR A 339 31.02 6.96 12.07
CA THR A 339 30.14 5.84 11.71
C THR A 339 29.94 4.89 12.88
N THR A 340 28.72 4.40 13.05
CA THR A 340 28.41 3.25 13.91
C THR A 340 28.32 1.99 13.04
N VAL A 341 29.15 0.99 13.32
CA VAL A 341 29.14 -0.29 12.60
C VAL A 341 28.58 -1.37 13.53
N PHE A 342 27.41 -1.87 13.17
CA PHE A 342 26.77 -3.02 13.79
C PHE A 342 27.27 -4.29 13.08
N ILE A 343 27.66 -5.32 13.81
CA ILE A 343 28.16 -6.57 13.21
C ILE A 343 27.48 -7.76 13.88
N ALA A 344 26.83 -8.60 13.07
CA ALA A 344 26.17 -9.81 13.52
C ALA A 344 27.19 -10.95 13.73
N LEU A 345 27.65 -11.08 14.97
CA LEU A 345 28.63 -12.09 15.41
C LEU A 345 28.34 -12.50 16.86
N SER A 346 28.47 -13.79 17.15
CA SER A 346 28.48 -14.29 18.52
C SER A 346 29.76 -13.87 19.27
N ASP A 347 29.72 -13.95 20.60
CA ASP A 347 30.85 -13.60 21.49
C ASP A 347 32.18 -14.27 21.10
N GLN A 348 32.14 -15.47 20.52
CA GLN A 348 33.31 -16.20 20.05
C GLN A 348 34.13 -15.43 19.01
N TYR A 349 33.46 -14.74 18.07
CA TYR A 349 34.09 -14.07 16.93
C TYR A 349 34.27 -12.57 17.13
N TRP A 350 33.53 -11.99 18.08
CA TRP A 350 33.53 -10.54 18.33
C TRP A 350 34.91 -9.92 18.63
N PRO A 351 35.80 -10.52 19.45
CA PRO A 351 37.14 -9.96 19.70
C PRO A 351 37.98 -9.79 18.43
N GLY A 352 37.84 -10.71 17.46
CA GLY A 352 38.52 -10.62 16.17
C GLY A 352 38.03 -9.46 15.32
N ALA A 353 36.71 -9.25 15.26
CA ALA A 353 36.12 -8.11 14.55
C ALA A 353 36.51 -6.76 15.18
N VAL A 354 36.53 -6.68 16.53
CA VAL A 354 37.01 -5.49 17.25
C VAL A 354 38.48 -5.20 16.94
N ALA A 355 39.34 -6.23 16.95
CA ALA A 355 40.76 -6.09 16.62
C ALA A 355 40.98 -5.59 15.18
N ALA A 356 40.25 -6.17 14.20
CA ALA A 356 40.30 -5.77 12.80
C ALA A 356 39.84 -4.31 12.58
N MET A 357 38.73 -3.91 13.20
CA MET A 357 38.14 -2.58 13.02
C MET A 357 38.85 -1.48 13.84
N ARG A 358 39.66 -1.83 14.86
CA ARG A 358 40.23 -0.89 15.86
C ARG A 358 40.81 0.41 15.29
N LYS A 359 41.59 0.34 14.20
CA LYS A 359 42.24 1.53 13.62
C LYS A 359 41.30 2.47 12.85
N THR A 360 40.11 2.00 12.46
CA THR A 360 39.13 2.78 11.67
C THR A 360 38.44 3.87 12.50
N GLY A 361 38.47 3.77 13.83
CA GLY A 361 37.80 4.69 14.74
C GLY A 361 36.28 4.56 14.82
N ALA A 362 35.67 3.60 14.11
CA ALA A 362 34.24 3.34 14.14
C ALA A 362 33.73 3.00 15.56
N ARG A 363 32.51 3.43 15.89
CA ARG A 363 31.80 2.90 17.06
C ARG A 363 31.22 1.53 16.70
N LEU A 364 31.74 0.48 17.33
CA LEU A 364 31.30 -0.89 17.05
C LEU A 364 30.15 -1.29 17.99
N VAL A 365 29.16 -2.00 17.45
CA VAL A 365 28.05 -2.60 18.21
C VAL A 365 27.91 -4.06 17.79
N GLN A 366 27.94 -4.98 18.75
CA GLN A 366 27.72 -6.40 18.49
C GLN A 366 26.22 -6.67 18.37
N LEU A 367 25.83 -7.42 17.34
CA LEU A 367 24.49 -8.00 17.21
C LEU A 367 24.62 -9.52 17.37
N ASP A 368 24.70 -10.01 18.60
CA ASP A 368 24.82 -11.45 18.83
C ASP A 368 23.49 -12.15 18.43
N PRO A 369 23.47 -13.01 17.40
CA PRO A 369 22.24 -13.64 16.93
C PRO A 369 21.63 -14.61 17.95
N THR A 370 22.37 -14.99 18.99
CA THR A 370 21.88 -15.87 20.07
C THR A 370 21.22 -15.10 21.21
N LYS A 371 21.38 -13.77 21.27
CA LYS A 371 20.89 -12.93 22.37
C LYS A 371 19.61 -12.20 21.98
N PRO A 372 18.52 -12.31 22.76
CA PRO A 372 17.24 -11.69 22.42
C PRO A 372 17.31 -10.16 22.48
N ILE A 373 16.95 -9.50 21.37
CA ILE A 373 16.77 -8.03 21.32
C ILE A 373 15.27 -7.74 21.49
N LEU A 374 14.89 -7.21 22.65
CA LEU A 374 13.50 -6.86 22.96
C LEU A 374 12.95 -5.76 22.05
N GLN A 375 11.65 -5.78 21.79
CA GLN A 375 10.98 -4.69 21.08
C GLN A 375 10.87 -3.46 21.99
N ARG A 376 10.97 -2.26 21.40
CA ARG A 376 10.89 -1.00 22.15
C ARG A 376 9.43 -0.60 22.46
N PRO A 377 9.09 -0.23 23.71
CA PRO A 377 7.74 0.24 24.06
C PRO A 377 7.24 1.39 23.19
N GLU A 378 8.10 2.34 22.83
CA GLU A 378 7.70 3.46 21.94
C GLU A 378 7.38 3.02 20.50
N ARG A 379 7.93 1.89 20.02
CA ARG A 379 7.59 1.31 18.71
C ARG A 379 6.28 0.55 18.78
N ILE A 380 6.06 -0.18 19.89
CA ILE A 380 4.79 -0.84 20.19
C ILE A 380 3.65 0.19 20.22
N GLY A 381 3.76 1.24 21.05
CA GLY A 381 2.71 2.25 21.18
C GLY A 381 2.44 3.06 19.89
N ARG A 382 3.39 3.11 18.95
CA ARG A 382 3.18 3.75 17.64
C ARG A 382 2.51 2.82 16.62
N ARG A 383 2.93 1.56 16.53
CA ARG A 383 2.38 0.59 15.55
C ARG A 383 1.06 -0.01 16.01
N TYR A 384 0.91 -0.18 17.31
CA TYR A 384 -0.26 -0.73 17.98
C TYR A 384 -0.62 0.17 19.17
N PRO A 385 -1.15 1.38 18.92
CA PRO A 385 -1.64 2.25 19.98
C PRO A 385 -2.70 1.51 20.82
N ALA A 386 -2.75 1.81 22.11
CA ALA A 386 -3.84 1.33 22.96
C ALA A 386 -5.16 1.85 22.37
N SER A 387 -6.11 0.95 22.15
CA SER A 387 -7.31 1.21 21.34
C SER A 387 -8.26 2.20 21.99
N ASN A 388 -8.06 3.49 21.68
CA ASN A 388 -9.04 4.58 21.80
C ASN A 388 -9.11 5.44 20.51
N GLU A 389 -8.26 5.18 19.51
CA GLU A 389 -8.13 5.99 18.28
C GLU A 389 -8.05 5.06 17.04
N ARG A 390 -9.13 4.31 16.77
CA ARG A 390 -9.45 3.84 15.41
C ARG A 390 -10.56 4.73 14.86
N GLU A 391 -10.23 6.00 14.64
CA GLU A 391 -11.05 6.90 13.82
C GLU A 391 -10.48 6.86 12.39
N PHE A 392 -11.34 6.50 11.43
CA PHE A 392 -11.11 6.55 9.98
C PHE A 392 -12.25 7.38 9.37
#